data_AF-A0A6V7LMH5-F1
#
_entry.id   AF-A0A6V7LMH5-F1
#
_cell.length_a   1.000
_cell.length_b   1.000
_cell.length_c   1.000
_cell.angle_alpha   90.00
_cell.angle_beta   90.00
_cell.angle_gamma   90.00
#
_symmetry.space_group_name_H-M   'P 1'
#
loop_
_entity.id
_entity.type
_entity.pdbx_description
1 polymer ?
#
loop_
_entity_poly.entity_id
_entity_poly.type
_entity_poly.pdbx_seq_one_letter_code
_entity_poly.pdbx_strand_id
1 'polypeptide(L)'
;FARQSQYILVFQAGINDPELHRQVMMILQKIAHICQVQNDYMDVYGDPCITGKIPNDIQMGKASWLAVVALQCATSQQKQIFM
;
A
#
# COMPACT_ATOMS: atom_id res chain seq x y z
N PHE A 1 9.63 0.87 -6.40
CA PHE A 1 10.54 -0.30 -6.38
C PHE A 1 9.80 -1.64 -6.38
N ALA A 2 8.93 -1.98 -5.40
CA ALA A 2 8.27 -3.30 -5.33
C ALA A 2 7.38 -3.71 -6.54
N ARG A 3 6.73 -2.74 -7.22
CA ARG A 3 5.87 -3.02 -8.39
C ARG A 3 6.62 -3.46 -9.65
N GLN A 4 7.88 -3.06 -9.82
CA GLN A 4 8.67 -3.43 -11.01
C GLN A 4 9.36 -4.79 -10.83
N SER A 5 9.80 -5.11 -9.61
CA SER A 5 10.51 -6.36 -9.30
C SER A 5 9.66 -7.63 -9.49
N GLN A 6 8.34 -7.57 -9.27
CA GLN A 6 7.47 -8.75 -9.42
C GLN A 6 7.14 -9.08 -10.89
N TYR A 7 7.09 -8.07 -11.77
CA TYR A 7 6.90 -8.26 -13.20
C TYR A 7 8.10 -8.92 -13.88
N ILE A 8 9.30 -8.55 -13.42
CA ILE A 8 10.57 -9.08 -13.94
C ILE A 8 10.66 -10.60 -13.71
N LEU A 9 10.10 -11.13 -12.62
CA LEU A 9 10.12 -12.57 -12.33
C LEU A 9 9.31 -13.41 -13.33
N VAL A 10 8.17 -12.91 -13.79
CA VAL A 10 7.32 -13.62 -14.78
C VAL A 10 8.04 -13.68 -16.13
N PHE A 11 8.67 -12.57 -16.54
CA PHE A 11 9.50 -12.52 -17.75
C PHE A 11 10.75 -13.39 -17.66
N GLN A 12 11.42 -13.42 -16.49
CA GLN A 12 12.62 -14.21 -16.27
C GLN A 12 12.37 -15.72 -16.23
N ALA A 13 11.11 -16.15 -16.01
CA ALA A 13 10.72 -17.56 -16.05
C ALA A 13 10.65 -18.14 -17.48
N GLY A 14 10.92 -17.35 -18.52
CA GLY A 14 10.90 -17.79 -19.92
C GLY A 14 9.49 -18.01 -20.49
N ILE A 15 8.47 -17.56 -19.78
CA ILE A 15 7.07 -17.60 -20.20
C ILE A 15 6.84 -16.40 -21.12
N ASN A 16 6.37 -16.66 -22.34
CA ASN A 16 6.13 -15.63 -23.36
C ASN A 16 4.65 -15.53 -23.75
N ASP A 17 3.74 -15.90 -22.84
CA ASP A 17 2.29 -15.79 -23.05
C ASP A 17 1.78 -14.42 -22.53
N PRO A 18 1.37 -13.50 -23.44
CA PRO A 18 0.91 -12.17 -23.04
C PRO A 18 -0.35 -12.18 -22.17
N GLU A 19 -1.25 -13.15 -22.36
CA GLU A 19 -2.50 -13.22 -21.60
C GLU A 19 -2.25 -13.72 -20.18
N LEU A 20 -1.39 -14.73 -20.03
CA LEU A 20 -0.92 -15.17 -18.72
C LEU A 20 -0.22 -14.03 -17.97
N HIS A 21 0.62 -13.25 -18.65
CA HIS A 21 1.28 -12.09 -18.05
C HIS A 21 0.26 -11.06 -17.55
N ARG A 22 -0.78 -10.79 -18.35
CA ARG A 22 -1.85 -9.87 -17.96
C ARG A 22 -2.58 -10.35 -16.71
N GLN A 23 -2.94 -11.62 -16.64
CA GLN A 23 -3.65 -12.19 -15.49
C GLN A 23 -2.80 -12.17 -14.22
N VAL A 24 -1.54 -12.59 -14.31
CA VAL A 24 -0.60 -12.55 -13.19
C VAL A 24 -0.40 -11.11 -12.71
N MET A 25 -0.26 -10.15 -13.63
CA MET A 25 -0.14 -8.74 -13.28
C MET A 25 -1.36 -8.21 -12.53
N MET A 26 -2.58 -8.61 -12.92
CA MET A 26 -3.78 -8.21 -12.18
C MET A 26 -3.77 -8.72 -10.73
N ILE A 27 -3.32 -9.95 -10.50
CA ILE A 27 -3.23 -10.53 -9.15
C ILE A 27 -2.14 -9.83 -8.34
N LEU A 28 -0.95 -9.65 -8.92
CA LEU A 28 0.17 -8.97 -8.27
C LEU A 28 -0.17 -7.52 -7.90
N GLN A 29 -0.90 -6.81 -8.75
CA GLN A 29 -1.37 -5.46 -8.44
C GLN A 29 -2.28 -5.44 -7.21
N LYS A 30 -3.17 -6.43 -7.06
CA LYS A 30 -4.03 -6.55 -5.88
C LYS A 30 -3.22 -6.87 -4.62
N ILE A 31 -2.27 -7.80 -4.71
CA ILE A 31 -1.38 -8.14 -3.58
C ILE A 31 -0.55 -6.93 -3.17
N ALA A 32 0.06 -6.23 -4.13
CA ALA A 32 0.84 -5.03 -3.88
C ALA A 32 0.01 -3.93 -3.20
N HIS A 33 -1.25 -3.78 -3.61
CA HIS A 33 -2.18 -2.86 -2.94
C HIS A 33 -2.43 -3.26 -1.49
N ILE A 34 -2.74 -4.54 -1.23
CA ILE A 34 -2.95 -5.05 0.14
C ILE A 34 -1.71 -4.85 1.00
N CYS A 35 -0.52 -5.16 0.48
CA CYS A 35 0.73 -4.93 1.20
C CYS A 35 0.97 -3.46 1.53
N GLN A 36 0.62 -2.54 0.62
CA GLN A 36 0.72 -1.11 0.89
C GLN A 36 -0.25 -0.67 1.98
N VAL A 37 -1.52 -1.11 1.91
CA VAL A 37 -2.52 -0.83 2.96
C VAL A 37 -2.07 -1.37 4.32
N GLN A 38 -1.50 -2.58 4.35
CA GLN A 38 -0.97 -3.16 5.58
C GLN A 38 0.23 -2.36 6.12
N ASN A 39 1.11 -1.87 5.24
CA ASN A 39 2.20 -1.00 5.65
C ASN A 39 1.67 0.29 6.28
N ASP A 40 0.74 0.98 5.60
CA ASP A 40 0.14 2.23 6.10
C ASP A 40 -0.56 2.03 7.45
N TYR A 41 -1.23 0.88 7.65
CA TYR A 41 -1.81 0.51 8.94
C TYR A 41 -0.75 0.34 10.03
N MET A 42 0.31 -0.41 9.74
CA MET A 42 1.40 -0.68 10.69
C MET A 42 2.22 0.57 11.00
N ASP A 43 2.29 1.54 10.08
CA ASP A 43 2.93 2.84 10.33
C ASP A 43 2.14 3.75 11.29
N VAL A 44 0.92 3.38 11.69
CA VAL A 44 0.15 4.11 12.72
C VAL A 44 -0.11 3.25 13.95
N TYR A 45 -0.44 1.97 13.77
CA TYR A 45 -0.87 1.08 14.85
C TYR A 45 0.12 -0.06 15.16
N GLY A 46 1.16 -0.23 14.35
CA GLY A 46 2.15 -1.28 14.55
C GLY A 46 3.11 -0.96 15.69
N ASP A 47 3.52 -1.98 16.42
CA ASP A 47 4.58 -1.86 17.44
C ASP A 47 5.93 -1.59 16.76
N PRO A 48 6.61 -0.45 17.01
CA PRO A 48 7.91 -0.14 16.45
C PRO A 48 8.98 -1.21 16.72
N CYS A 49 8.89 -1.93 17.85
CA CYS A 49 9.81 -3.03 18.18
C CYS A 49 9.63 -4.25 17.26
N ILE A 50 8.42 -4.46 16.74
CA ILE A 50 8.11 -5.56 15.80
C ILE A 50 8.33 -5.11 14.35
N THR A 51 7.88 -3.90 14.00
CA THR A 51 7.99 -3.39 12.63
C THR A 51 9.41 -2.99 12.26
N GLY A 52 10.25 -2.69 13.26
CA GLY A 52 11.61 -2.17 13.07
C GLY A 52 11.64 -0.78 12.41
N LYS A 53 10.51 -0.06 12.44
CA LYS A 53 10.32 1.22 11.77
C LYS A 53 9.87 2.29 12.76
N ILE A 54 10.33 3.51 12.52
CA ILE A 54 9.81 4.69 13.22
C ILE A 54 8.60 5.21 12.42
N PRO A 55 7.39 5.19 13.00
CA PRO A 55 6.18 5.65 12.32
C PRO A 55 6.29 7.13 11.99
N ASN A 56 6.07 7.50 10.72
CA ASN A 56 6.23 8.90 10.25
C ASN A 56 5.14 9.38 9.29
N ASP A 57 4.17 8.53 8.93
CA ASP A 57 3.18 8.85 7.90
C ASP A 57 2.36 10.11 8.21
N ILE A 58 1.91 10.25 9.46
CA ILE A 58 1.12 11.41 9.92
C ILE A 58 1.98 12.68 9.92
N GLN A 59 3.19 12.61 10.49
CA GLN A 59 4.10 13.76 10.62
C GLN A 59 4.53 14.30 9.24
N MET A 60 4.68 13.40 8.28
CA MET A 60 5.05 13.73 6.90
C MET A 60 3.85 14.14 6.03
N GLY A 61 2.63 14.18 6.59
CA GLY A 61 1.42 14.51 5.85
C GLY A 61 1.19 13.59 4.65
N LYS A 62 1.60 12.31 4.75
CA LYS A 62 1.42 11.38 3.63
C LYS A 62 -0.06 11.14 3.39
N ALA A 63 -0.43 11.04 2.12
CA ALA A 63 -1.74 10.56 1.69
C ALA A 63 -1.84 9.03 1.85
N SER A 64 -1.71 8.55 3.08
CA SER A 64 -1.79 7.13 3.42
C SER A 64 -3.23 6.62 3.30
N TRP A 65 -3.39 5.30 3.19
CA TRP A 65 -4.71 4.67 3.14
C TRP A 65 -5.57 5.05 4.36
N LEU A 66 -4.97 5.12 5.55
CA LEU A 66 -5.67 5.53 6.77
C LEU A 66 -6.18 6.97 6.71
N ALA A 67 -5.40 7.90 6.16
CA ALA A 67 -5.84 9.29 5.98
C ALA A 67 -7.07 9.38 5.07
N VAL A 68 -7.05 8.64 3.94
CA VAL A 68 -8.16 8.60 2.99
C VAL A 68 -9.42 8.01 3.62
N VAL A 69 -9.30 6.86 4.30
CA VAL A 69 -10.45 6.20 4.95
C VAL A 69 -11.00 7.06 6.08
N ALA A 70 -10.15 7.69 6.89
CA ALA A 70 -10.59 8.60 7.94
C ALA A 70 -11.44 9.74 7.37
N LEU A 71 -10.99 10.38 6.29
CA LEU A 71 -11.74 11.46 5.62
C LEU A 71 -13.06 10.99 4.99
N GLN A 72 -13.13 9.76 4.49
CA GLN A 72 -14.36 9.18 3.96
C GLN A 72 -15.42 8.96 5.05
N CYS A 73 -15.00 8.56 6.25
CA CYS A 73 -15.88 8.29 7.38
C CYS A 73 -16.13 9.52 8.28
N ALA A 74 -15.30 10.56 8.18
CA ALA A 74 -15.34 11.71 9.08
C ALA A 74 -16.59 12.59 8.87
N THR A 75 -17.15 13.06 9.99
CA THR A 75 -18.15 14.13 10.00
C THR A 75 -17.55 15.47 9.55
N SER A 76 -18.38 16.46 9.24
CA SER A 76 -17.90 17.81 8.88
C SER A 76 -17.00 18.42 9.96
N GLN A 77 -17.31 18.19 11.23
CA GLN A 77 -16.49 18.66 12.35
C GLN A 77 -15.16 17.92 12.43
N GLN A 78 -15.14 16.60 12.23
CA GLN A 78 -13.90 15.82 12.21
C GLN A 78 -13.01 16.19 11.01
N LYS A 79 -13.60 16.50 9.86
CA LYS A 79 -12.88 16.99 8.68
C LYS A 79 -12.20 18.33 8.95
N GLN A 80 -12.82 19.23 9.73
CA GLN A 80 -12.19 20.48 10.16
C GLN A 80 -11.01 20.28 11.10
N ILE A 81 -11.01 19.22 11.91
CA ILE A 81 -9.86 18.89 12.77
C ILE A 81 -8.73 18.25 11.96
N PHE A 82 -9.09 17.53 10.88
CA PHE A 82 -8.14 16.85 10.01
C PHE A 82 -7.37 17.81 9.08
N MET A 83 -7.99 18.95 8.70
CA MET A 83 -7.41 19.97 7.81
C MET A 83 -6.71 21.09 8.59
#